data_AF-A0A1S1LR50-F1
#
_entry.id   AF-A0A1S1LR50-F1
#
_cell.length_a   1.000
_cell.length_b   1.000
_cell.length_c   1.000
_cell.angle_alpha   90.00
_cell.angle_beta   90.00
_cell.angle_gamma   90.00
#
_symmetry.space_group_name_H-M   'P 1'
#
loop_
_entity.id
_entity.type
_entity.pdbx_description
1 polymer ?
#
loop_
_entity_poly.entity_id
_entity_poly.type
_entity_poly.pdbx_seq_one_letter_code
_entity_poly.pdbx_strand_id
1 'polypeptide(L)'
;MAYFLGQRLAELVLFGPIILLIVWLATRRLRRKPSQQNHWEHAVRTCAVNPAFRLGQIIEVLSSDAEQGERARIAWHGTDIQQEIWFGDAWPLEDVWVVVSGANGDGAAERNPQVFYVSEVHDIIVL
;
A
#
# COMPACT_ATOMS: atom_id res chain seq x y z
N MET A 1 -9.91 -63.48 6.77
CA MET A 1 -8.94 -62.36 6.70
C MET A 1 -9.11 -61.45 5.47
N ALA A 2 -10.02 -61.70 4.52
CA ALA A 2 -10.21 -60.84 3.34
C ALA A 2 -11.00 -59.55 3.61
N TYR A 3 -11.82 -59.51 4.67
CA TYR A 3 -12.69 -58.36 5.00
C TYR A 3 -11.93 -57.13 5.52
N PHE A 4 -10.74 -57.30 6.09
CA PHE A 4 -9.95 -56.20 6.66
C PHE A 4 -9.23 -55.36 5.61
N LEU A 5 -8.81 -55.95 4.49
CA LEU A 5 -8.16 -55.22 3.40
C LEU A 5 -9.15 -54.37 2.58
N GLY A 6 -10.36 -54.90 2.31
CA GLY A 6 -11.38 -54.19 1.55
C GLY A 6 -11.90 -52.93 2.25
N GLN A 7 -12.01 -52.98 3.58
CA GLN A 7 -12.49 -51.87 4.40
C GLN A 7 -11.49 -50.70 4.44
N ARG A 8 -10.18 -50.99 4.52
CA ARG A 8 -9.12 -49.97 4.48
C ARG A 8 -8.98 -49.30 3.11
N LEU A 9 -9.22 -50.04 2.03
CA LEU A 9 -9.24 -49.50 0.67
C LEU A 9 -10.46 -48.59 0.42
N ALA A 10 -11.63 -48.95 0.95
CA ALA A 10 -12.83 -48.14 0.85
C ALA A 10 -12.71 -46.79 1.59
N GLU A 11 -12.08 -46.77 2.77
CA GLU A 11 -11.81 -45.53 3.52
C GLU A 11 -10.89 -44.58 2.72
N LEU A 12 -9.85 -45.09 2.08
CA LEU A 12 -8.94 -44.27 1.27
C LEU A 12 -9.62 -43.62 0.06
N VAL A 13 -10.57 -44.30 -0.58
CA VAL A 13 -11.33 -43.75 -1.71
C VAL A 13 -12.32 -42.68 -1.27
N LEU A 14 -12.90 -42.81 -0.07
CA LEU A 14 -13.86 -41.83 0.45
C LEU A 14 -13.17 -40.57 0.99
N PHE A 15 -12.06 -40.72 1.72
CA PHE A 15 -11.36 -39.61 2.36
C PHE A 15 -10.30 -38.97 1.46
N GLY A 16 -9.71 -39.70 0.52
CA GLY A 16 -8.74 -39.18 -0.45
C GLY A 16 -9.18 -37.92 -1.21
N PRO A 17 -10.37 -37.89 -1.85
CA PRO A 17 -10.84 -36.71 -2.56
C PRO A 17 -11.14 -35.54 -1.61
N ILE A 18 -11.62 -35.82 -0.40
CA ILE A 18 -11.90 -34.80 0.62
C ILE A 18 -10.61 -34.13 1.09
N ILE A 19 -9.57 -34.92 1.38
CA ILE A 19 -8.26 -34.42 1.80
C ILE A 19 -7.61 -33.59 0.68
N LEU A 20 -7.67 -34.06 -0.57
CA LEU A 20 -7.19 -33.31 -1.73
C LEU A 20 -7.93 -31.98 -1.91
N LEU A 21 -9.25 -31.97 -1.71
CA LEU A 21 -10.08 -30.77 -1.83
C LEU A 21 -9.74 -29.74 -0.74
N ILE A 22 -9.50 -30.19 0.50
CA ILE A 22 -9.07 -29.33 1.61
C ILE A 22 -7.68 -28.75 1.35
N VAL A 23 -6.72 -29.56 0.90
CA VAL A 23 -5.36 -29.11 0.57
C VAL A 23 -5.39 -28.11 -0.61
N TRP A 24 -6.22 -28.36 -1.62
CA TRP A 24 -6.40 -27.45 -2.75
C TRP A 24 -7.03 -26.12 -2.31
N LEU A 25 -8.05 -26.13 -1.45
CA LEU A 25 -8.65 -24.91 -0.90
C LEU A 25 -7.66 -24.13 -0.02
N ALA A 26 -6.87 -24.82 0.80
CA ALA A 26 -5.84 -24.21 1.65
C ALA A 26 -4.74 -23.55 0.80
N THR A 27 -4.19 -24.27 -0.19
CA THR A 27 -3.16 -23.73 -1.10
C THR A 27 -3.69 -22.59 -1.97
N ARG A 28 -4.96 -22.64 -2.39
CA ARG A 28 -5.60 -21.55 -3.16
C ARG A 28 -5.84 -20.29 -2.32
N ARG A 29 -6.12 -20.44 -1.01
CA ARG A 29 -6.20 -19.30 -0.07
C ARG A 29 -4.82 -18.72 0.26
N LEU A 30 -3.79 -19.55 0.41
CA LEU A 30 -2.42 -19.08 0.68
C LEU A 30 -1.78 -18.34 -0.52
N ARG A 31 -2.16 -18.67 -1.76
CA ARG A 31 -1.70 -17.93 -2.96
C ARG A 31 -2.30 -16.52 -3.11
N ARG A 32 -3.25 -16.11 -2.26
CA ARG A 32 -3.97 -14.82 -2.37
C ARG A 32 -3.45 -13.71 -1.45
N LYS A 33 -2.14 -13.67 -1.16
CA LYS A 33 -1.52 -12.46 -0.62
C LYS A 33 -0.31 -11.95 -1.43
N PRO A 34 -0.47 -11.54 -2.70
CA PRO A 34 0.56 -10.78 -3.41
C PRO A 34 0.30 -9.26 -3.47
N SER A 35 -0.77 -8.72 -2.87
CA SER A 35 -1.17 -7.33 -3.17
C SER A 35 -0.24 -6.26 -2.58
N GLN A 36 0.12 -6.33 -1.30
CA GLN A 36 0.88 -5.24 -0.65
C GLN A 36 2.32 -5.11 -1.17
N GLN A 37 3.03 -6.23 -1.33
CA GLN A 37 4.41 -6.21 -1.81
C GLN A 37 4.50 -5.77 -3.28
N ASN A 38 3.52 -6.15 -4.10
CA ASN A 38 3.43 -5.70 -5.49
C ASN A 38 3.14 -4.20 -5.58
N HIS A 39 2.32 -3.63 -4.70
CA HIS A 39 2.02 -2.19 -4.71
C HIS A 39 3.25 -1.37 -4.34
N TRP A 40 4.01 -1.80 -3.33
CA TRP A 40 5.28 -1.17 -2.96
C TRP A 40 6.28 -1.18 -4.12
N GLU A 41 6.52 -2.35 -4.73
CA GLU A 41 7.42 -2.48 -5.87
C GLU A 41 6.97 -1.63 -7.08
N HIS A 42 5.66 -1.53 -7.29
CA HIS A 42 5.08 -0.70 -8.33
C HIS A 42 5.36 0.78 -8.08
N ALA A 43 5.09 1.30 -6.88
CA ALA A 43 5.33 2.70 -6.53
C ALA A 43 6.82 3.09 -6.62
N VAL A 44 7.73 2.23 -6.14
CA VAL A 44 9.17 2.46 -6.26
C VAL A 44 9.59 2.53 -7.73
N ARG A 45 9.09 1.59 -8.56
CA ARG A 45 9.39 1.59 -9.99
C ARG A 45 8.83 2.82 -10.70
N THR A 46 7.62 3.22 -10.37
CA THR A 46 6.95 4.40 -10.95
C THR A 46 7.70 5.69 -10.63
N CYS A 47 8.19 5.85 -9.39
CA CYS A 47 9.05 6.98 -9.03
C CYS A 47 10.44 6.94 -9.69
N ALA A 48 10.98 5.75 -9.94
CA ALA A 48 12.26 5.60 -10.63
C ALA A 48 12.18 5.99 -12.12
N VAL A 49 11.01 5.85 -12.75
CA VAL A 49 10.79 6.17 -14.17
C VAL A 49 10.40 7.62 -14.37
N ASN A 50 9.63 8.21 -13.44
CA ASN A 50 9.15 9.59 -13.55
C ASN A 50 9.72 10.48 -12.44
N PRO A 51 10.64 11.41 -12.74
CA PRO A 51 11.23 12.29 -11.72
C PRO A 51 10.25 13.32 -11.13
N ALA A 52 9.08 13.51 -11.74
CA ALA A 52 8.02 14.34 -11.18
C ALA A 52 7.30 13.65 -10.01
N PHE A 53 7.41 12.32 -9.90
CA PHE A 53 6.77 11.53 -8.86
C PHE A 53 7.71 11.31 -7.70
N ARG A 54 7.20 11.50 -6.49
CA ARG A 54 7.94 11.34 -5.25
C ARG A 54 7.18 10.43 -4.32
N LEU A 55 7.87 9.42 -3.81
CA LEU A 55 7.38 8.51 -2.78
C LEU A 55 7.80 9.02 -1.41
N GLY A 56 6.88 9.10 -0.47
CA GLY A 56 7.19 9.45 0.92
C GLY A 56 6.18 8.88 1.90
N GLN A 57 6.56 8.86 3.17
CA GLN A 57 5.72 8.42 4.27
C GLN A 57 5.18 9.63 5.03
N ILE A 58 3.88 9.63 5.28
CA ILE A 58 3.23 10.61 6.13
C ILE A 58 3.50 10.23 7.58
N ILE A 59 4.24 11.08 8.30
CA ILE A 59 4.71 10.79 9.65
C ILE A 59 3.94 11.54 10.74
N GLU A 60 3.26 12.63 10.37
CA GLU A 60 2.48 13.46 11.31
C GLU A 60 1.46 14.28 10.51
N VAL A 61 0.20 14.31 10.94
CA VAL A 61 -0.81 15.22 10.38
C VAL A 61 -0.86 16.48 11.26
N LEU A 62 -0.48 17.63 10.68
CA LEU A 62 -0.28 18.88 11.43
C LEU A 62 -1.58 19.69 11.57
N SER A 63 -2.42 19.71 10.54
CA SER A 63 -3.69 20.45 10.55
C SER A 63 -4.61 19.96 9.44
N SER A 64 -5.88 19.71 9.77
CA SER A 64 -6.95 19.48 8.81
C SER A 64 -7.90 20.68 8.82
N ASP A 65 -7.75 21.63 7.89
CA ASP A 65 -8.73 22.70 7.70
C ASP A 65 -9.55 22.41 6.44
N ALA A 66 -10.85 22.17 6.61
CA ALA A 66 -11.75 21.81 5.51
C ALA A 66 -11.88 22.90 4.44
N GLU A 67 -11.54 24.17 4.75
CA GLU A 67 -11.59 25.27 3.79
C GLU A 67 -10.24 25.54 3.10
N GLN A 68 -9.13 25.04 3.65
CA GLN A 68 -7.78 25.39 3.21
C GLN A 68 -6.89 24.20 2.88
N GLY A 69 -7.45 22.98 2.86
CA GLY A 69 -6.68 21.75 2.64
C GLY A 69 -5.97 21.25 3.90
N GLU A 70 -5.23 20.15 3.76
CA GLU A 70 -4.60 19.48 4.89
C GLU A 70 -3.08 19.58 4.86
N ARG A 71 -2.48 19.89 6.01
CA ARG A 71 -1.02 19.95 6.20
C ARG A 71 -0.55 18.71 6.96
N ALA A 72 0.52 18.11 6.46
CA ALA A 72 1.19 17.00 7.11
C ALA A 72 2.71 17.15 7.02
N ARG A 73 3.45 16.33 7.78
CA ARG A 73 4.88 16.16 7.61
C ARG A 73 5.14 14.86 6.87
N ILE A 74 5.97 14.93 5.83
CA ILE A 74 6.36 13.80 5.00
C ILE A 74 7.86 13.53 5.14
N ALA A 75 8.22 12.25 5.23
CA ALA A 75 9.58 11.77 5.10
C ALA A 75 9.76 11.15 3.70
N TRP A 76 10.66 11.70 2.89
CA TRP A 76 10.82 11.25 1.51
C TRP A 76 11.63 9.96 1.41
N HIS A 77 11.11 8.99 0.65
CA HIS A 77 11.77 7.70 0.42
C HIS A 77 13.14 7.89 -0.25
N GLY A 78 14.16 7.22 0.29
CA GLY A 78 15.52 7.27 -0.25
C GLY A 78 16.28 8.56 0.04
N THR A 79 15.75 9.42 0.91
CA THR A 79 16.42 10.63 1.40
C THR A 79 16.25 10.77 2.91
N ASP A 80 17.14 11.52 3.56
CA ASP A 80 16.98 11.89 4.97
C ASP A 80 16.16 13.18 5.15
N ILE A 81 15.42 13.59 4.12
CA ILE A 81 14.69 14.86 4.09
C ILE A 81 13.27 14.64 4.62
N GLN A 82 12.97 15.36 5.70
CA GLN A 82 11.61 15.57 6.17
C GLN A 82 11.17 17.00 5.83
N GLN A 83 9.93 17.16 5.40
CA GLN A 83 9.39 18.49 5.11
C GLN A 83 7.88 18.51 5.29
N GLU A 84 7.33 19.72 5.31
CA GLU A 84 5.88 19.91 5.29
C GLU A 84 5.33 19.68 3.90
N ILE A 85 4.15 19.08 3.85
CA ILE A 85 3.39 18.80 2.65
C ILE A 85 1.97 19.31 2.82
N TRP A 86 1.41 19.88 1.75
CA TRP A 86 0.06 20.41 1.72
C TRP A 86 -0.76 19.70 0.64
N PHE A 87 -1.93 19.22 1.02
CA PHE A 87 -2.90 18.57 0.16
C PHE A 87 -4.08 19.51 -0.06
N GLY A 88 -4.35 19.87 -1.33
CA GLY A 88 -5.40 20.85 -1.65
C GLY A 88 -6.82 20.35 -1.49
N ASP A 89 -7.03 19.05 -1.64
CA ASP A 89 -8.25 18.35 -1.26
C ASP A 89 -7.90 17.37 -0.13
N ALA A 90 -8.82 17.13 0.80
CA ALA A 90 -8.64 16.16 1.90
C ALA A 90 -8.18 14.80 1.33
N TRP A 91 -7.15 14.09 1.81
CA TRP A 91 -6.83 13.74 3.20
C TRP A 91 -5.44 13.06 3.24
N PRO A 92 -4.54 13.40 4.19
CA PRO A 92 -3.47 12.52 4.63
C PRO A 92 -3.83 11.68 5.88
N LEU A 93 -3.65 10.36 5.80
CA LEU A 93 -3.60 9.46 6.97
C LEU A 93 -2.16 9.38 7.48
N GLU A 94 -1.98 9.39 8.81
CA GLU A 94 -0.68 9.04 9.42
C GLU A 94 -0.29 7.59 9.11
N ASP A 95 1.02 7.34 9.09
CA ASP A 95 1.63 6.02 8.83
C ASP A 95 1.34 5.42 7.45
N VAL A 96 0.91 6.25 6.49
CA VAL A 96 0.64 5.84 5.10
C VAL A 96 1.74 6.34 4.16
N TRP A 97 2.09 5.50 3.19
CA TRP A 97 3.01 5.86 2.11
C TRP A 97 2.23 6.39 0.92
N VAL A 98 2.72 7.45 0.30
CA VAL A 98 2.05 8.11 -0.82
C VAL A 98 3.03 8.38 -1.96
N VAL A 99 2.53 8.22 -3.20
CA VAL A 99 3.21 8.70 -4.41
C VAL A 99 2.50 9.97 -4.84
N VAL A 100 3.23 11.08 -4.87
CA VAL A 100 2.67 12.40 -5.17
C VAL A 100 3.48 13.11 -6.26
N SER A 101 2.82 14.01 -6.97
CA SER A 101 3.47 15.03 -7.80
C SER A 101 3.12 16.41 -7.31
N GLY A 102 4.03 17.35 -7.48
CA GLY A 102 3.88 18.71 -6.99
C GLY A 102 5.19 19.47 -6.98
N ALA A 103 5.18 20.63 -6.34
CA ALA A 103 6.35 21.49 -6.25
C ALA A 103 6.39 22.27 -4.93
N ASN A 104 7.60 22.67 -4.56
CA ASN A 104 7.81 23.53 -3.40
C ASN A 104 7.29 24.94 -3.69
N GLY A 105 6.51 25.51 -2.77
CA GLY A 105 5.98 26.87 -2.90
C GLY A 105 4.86 27.07 -3.94
N ASP A 106 4.35 26.01 -4.57
CA ASP A 106 3.40 26.06 -5.69
C ASP A 106 1.97 25.68 -5.30
N GLY A 107 1.28 26.46 -4.45
CA GLY A 107 -0.15 26.14 -4.21
C GLY A 107 -0.98 26.88 -3.17
N ALA A 108 -0.47 27.83 -2.38
CA ALA A 108 -1.34 28.63 -1.49
C ALA A 108 -0.85 30.07 -1.32
N ALA A 109 -1.71 30.93 -0.76
CA ALA A 109 -1.49 32.38 -0.57
C ALA A 109 -0.16 32.75 0.11
N GLU A 110 0.45 31.82 0.86
CA GLU A 110 1.71 32.03 1.58
C GLU A 110 2.98 31.68 0.77
N ARG A 111 2.87 30.95 -0.37
CA ARG A 111 4.00 30.51 -1.23
C ARG A 111 5.25 30.11 -0.44
N ASN A 112 5.08 29.31 0.62
CA ASN A 112 6.21 28.95 1.47
C ASN A 112 7.12 27.96 0.72
N PRO A 113 8.40 28.32 0.43
CA PRO A 113 9.31 27.44 -0.31
C PRO A 113 9.72 26.18 0.48
N GLN A 114 9.40 26.12 1.78
CA GLN A 114 9.66 24.96 2.64
C GLN A 114 8.51 23.94 2.63
N VAL A 115 7.37 24.29 2.03
CA VAL A 115 6.19 23.42 1.92
C VAL A 115 6.09 22.88 0.51
N PHE A 116 5.91 21.56 0.39
CA PHE A 116 5.61 20.91 -0.88
C PHE A 116 4.11 20.87 -1.08
N TYR A 117 3.66 21.48 -2.16
CA TYR A 117 2.26 21.53 -2.53
C TYR A 117 1.97 20.38 -3.48
N VAL A 118 1.07 19.51 -3.06
CA VAL A 118 0.63 18.36 -3.85
C VAL A 118 -0.33 18.84 -4.90
N SER A 119 0.02 18.62 -6.17
CA SER A 119 -0.89 18.81 -7.29
C SER A 119 -1.77 17.58 -7.51
N GLU A 120 -1.21 16.37 -7.31
CA GLU A 120 -1.92 15.12 -7.52
C GLU A 120 -1.32 13.99 -6.65
N VAL A 121 -2.20 13.15 -6.11
CA VAL A 121 -1.86 11.89 -5.43
C VAL A 121 -2.07 10.75 -6.41
N HIS A 122 -1.00 10.02 -6.73
CA HIS A 122 -1.01 8.95 -7.72
C HIS A 122 -1.25 7.58 -7.12
N ASP A 123 -0.76 7.35 -5.89
CA ASP A 123 -0.90 6.06 -5.21
C ASP A 123 -0.85 6.22 -3.69
N ILE A 124 -1.50 5.30 -2.99
CA ILE A 124 -1.60 5.24 -1.53
C ILE A 124 -1.32 3.80 -1.08
N ILE A 125 -0.31 3.63 -0.25
CA ILE A 125 0.16 2.33 0.21
C ILE A 125 0.06 2.26 1.74
N VAL A 126 -0.76 1.31 2.20
CA VAL A 126 -0.88 0.94 3.61
C VAL A 126 -0.10 -0.35 3.82
N LEU A 127 0.95 -0.30 4.64
CA LEU A 127 1.78 -1.46 4.98
C LEU A 127 1.16 -2.26 6.13
#